data_AF-A0A6T9BHY0-F1
#
_entry.id   AF-A0A6T9BHY0-F1
#
_cell.length_a   1.000
_cell.length_b   1.000
_cell.length_c   1.000
_cell.angle_alpha   90.00
_cell.angle_beta   90.00
_cell.angle_gamma   90.00
#
_symmetry.space_group_name_H-M   'P 1'
#
loop_
_entity.id
_entity.type
_entity.pdbx_description
1 polymer ?
#
loop_
_entity_poly.entity_id
_entity_poly.type
_entity_poly.pdbx_seq_one_letter_code
_entity_poly.pdbx_strand_id
1 'polypeptide(L)'
;ATAAALDVALRICYSARALWSPGAEGEARALCDRLSGWEPLTAADGVDHPVQLLLALAVCDEVPEAALGAVPRLALLNEVCARTARDQLRQSAGTDEGAVAEAARRRVAGFPGVTEASTPHAAPLAESEPLREAVREACSAAYALDESSFDFKAWVRESLRPWEPALLFVERLRAVLGRRPGGWRQLERDMEAGPERYADVVAALQRPPRPSESLRAWLGVEQQREAPRVLATVAAQAFLHGSSQQRRTAAAGGALKEPLGDVRASETLRAMAVDLRMAHYDERVAAKMREWGRLGEDITFQRARAADLEQYESMCGSHVHGLDRPTFWGLWSAARGEKARAFLSRANQGFVAKHAGR
;
A
#
# COMPACT_ATOMS: atom_id res chain seq x y z
N ALA A 1 -18.95 18.94 20.46
CA ALA A 1 -19.32 17.78 21.31
C ALA A 1 -20.14 18.27 22.50
N THR A 2 -21.03 17.46 23.06
CA THR A 2 -21.76 17.80 24.29
C THR A 2 -20.83 17.67 25.51
N ALA A 3 -21.14 18.34 26.62
CA ALA A 3 -20.36 18.23 27.85
C ALA A 3 -20.27 16.77 28.34
N ALA A 4 -21.38 16.03 28.27
CA ALA A 4 -21.43 14.62 28.65
C ALA A 4 -20.52 13.73 27.79
N ALA A 5 -20.46 13.94 26.47
CA ALA A 5 -19.58 13.18 25.59
C ALA A 5 -18.10 13.46 25.88
N LEU A 6 -17.76 14.72 26.19
CA LEU A 6 -16.41 15.11 26.58
C LEU A 6 -16.01 14.54 27.94
N ASP A 7 -16.94 14.51 28.89
CA ASP A 7 -16.72 13.88 30.20
C ASP A 7 -16.40 12.38 30.06
N VAL A 8 -17.16 11.66 29.23
CA VAL A 8 -16.88 10.26 28.91
C VAL A 8 -15.51 10.11 28.26
N ALA A 9 -15.17 10.96 27.28
CA ALA A 9 -13.87 10.91 26.61
C ALA A 9 -12.70 11.15 27.59
N LEU A 10 -12.84 12.12 28.50
CA LEU A 10 -11.85 12.38 29.54
C LEU A 10 -11.68 11.17 30.48
N ARG A 11 -12.77 10.52 30.89
CA ARG A 11 -12.72 9.30 31.71
C ARG A 11 -12.04 8.14 30.99
N ILE A 12 -12.25 8.00 29.68
CA ILE A 12 -11.53 7.00 28.86
C ILE A 12 -10.03 7.30 28.89
N CYS A 13 -9.62 8.55 28.67
CA CYS A 13 -8.21 8.94 28.73
C CYS A 13 -7.60 8.75 30.13
N TYR A 14 -8.33 9.07 31.19
CA TYR A 14 -7.92 8.82 32.57
C TYR A 14 -7.65 7.32 32.80
N SER A 15 -8.59 6.46 32.41
CA SER A 15 -8.42 5.00 32.51
C SER A 15 -7.26 4.49 31.66
N ALA A 16 -7.11 4.98 30.43
CA ALA A 16 -6.00 4.60 29.56
C ALA A 16 -4.66 4.99 30.17
N ARG A 17 -4.56 6.16 30.80
CA ARG A 17 -3.34 6.63 31.45
C ARG A 17 -2.99 5.82 32.70
N ALA A 18 -3.99 5.44 33.50
CA ALA A 18 -3.79 4.54 34.64
C ALA A 18 -3.26 3.17 34.19
N LEU A 19 -3.76 2.65 33.07
CA LEU A 19 -3.31 1.37 32.50
C LEU A 19 -1.92 1.45 31.87
N TRP A 20 -1.64 2.51 31.11
CA TRP A 20 -0.44 2.62 30.30
C TRP A 20 0.76 3.20 31.06
N SER A 21 0.53 3.86 32.20
CA SER A 21 1.56 4.45 33.06
C SER A 21 2.70 5.12 32.27
N PRO A 22 2.45 6.20 31.50
CA PRO A 22 3.37 6.73 30.49
C PRO A 22 4.77 7.16 30.96
N GLY A 23 5.00 7.21 32.29
CA GLY A 23 6.29 7.53 32.92
C GLY A 23 7.08 6.32 33.45
N ALA A 24 6.63 5.08 33.20
CA ALA A 24 7.36 3.85 33.52
C ALA A 24 7.97 3.25 32.24
N GLU A 25 9.08 2.51 32.36
CA GLU A 25 9.65 1.75 31.23
C GLU A 25 8.60 0.74 30.72
N GLY A 26 8.17 0.86 29.46
CA GLY A 26 7.09 0.03 28.91
C GLY A 26 6.65 0.36 27.48
N GLU A 27 5.62 -0.35 27.01
CA GLU A 27 5.09 -0.28 25.63
C GLU A 27 4.59 1.12 25.23
N ALA A 28 4.05 1.89 26.19
CA ALA A 28 3.60 3.25 25.96
C ALA A 28 4.77 4.20 25.64
N ARG A 29 5.91 4.04 26.31
CA ARG A 29 7.15 4.76 26.01
C ARG A 29 7.64 4.43 24.61
N ALA A 30 7.69 3.13 24.26
CA ALA A 30 8.09 2.69 22.93
C ALA A 30 7.15 3.20 21.81
N LEU A 31 5.83 3.24 22.04
CA LEU A 31 4.89 3.86 21.10
C LEU A 31 5.13 5.37 20.97
N CYS A 32 5.40 6.06 22.08
CA CYS A 32 5.65 7.50 22.13
C CYS A 32 7.02 7.89 21.55
N ASP A 33 8.04 7.03 21.65
CA ASP A 33 9.34 7.17 20.98
C ASP A 33 9.21 6.98 19.46
N ARG A 34 8.45 5.96 19.01
CA ARG A 34 8.16 5.75 17.58
C ARG A 34 7.38 6.90 16.97
N LEU A 35 6.43 7.44 17.73
CA LEU A 35 5.72 8.68 17.38
C LEU A 35 6.65 9.87 17.22
N SER A 36 7.68 9.95 18.06
CA SER A 36 8.66 11.03 18.02
C SER A 36 9.63 10.90 16.84
N GLY A 37 9.93 9.67 16.45
CA GLY A 37 10.90 9.33 15.41
C GLY A 37 10.38 9.35 13.97
N TRP A 38 9.10 9.70 13.74
CA TRP A 38 8.45 9.63 12.42
C TRP A 38 8.37 8.20 11.83
N GLU A 39 8.36 7.17 12.68
CA GLU A 39 8.10 5.82 12.18
C GLU A 39 6.63 5.71 11.74
N PRO A 40 6.33 5.28 10.49
CA PRO A 40 4.96 5.03 10.08
C PRO A 40 4.36 3.98 11.00
N LEU A 41 3.29 4.35 11.70
CA LEU A 41 2.66 3.48 12.66
C LEU A 41 1.65 2.57 11.98
N THR A 42 1.96 1.29 11.99
CA THR A 42 1.14 0.29 11.33
C THR A 42 0.74 -0.83 12.29
N ALA A 43 -0.14 -1.73 11.85
CA ALA A 43 -0.43 -2.96 12.59
C ALA A 43 0.83 -3.80 12.87
N ALA A 44 1.84 -3.72 12.00
CA ALA A 44 3.11 -4.42 12.22
C ALA A 44 3.92 -3.81 13.37
N ASP A 45 3.59 -2.58 13.76
CA ASP A 45 4.20 -1.83 14.84
C ASP A 45 3.30 -1.87 16.11
N GLY A 46 2.39 -2.84 16.20
CA GLY A 46 1.53 -3.05 17.36
C GLY A 46 0.40 -2.01 17.50
N VAL A 47 0.13 -1.21 16.45
CA VAL A 47 -1.04 -0.33 16.39
C VAL A 47 -2.17 -1.07 15.67
N ASP A 48 -2.90 -1.85 16.45
CA ASP A 48 -4.01 -2.67 15.95
C ASP A 48 -5.23 -1.83 15.56
N HIS A 49 -5.39 -0.64 16.14
CA HIS A 49 -6.50 0.25 15.84
C HIS A 49 -6.10 1.74 15.90
N PRO A 50 -6.58 2.61 14.98
CA PRO A 50 -6.25 4.04 14.99
C PRO A 50 -6.65 4.77 16.30
N VAL A 51 -7.60 4.20 17.07
CA VAL A 51 -7.96 4.68 18.42
C VAL A 51 -6.82 4.55 19.41
N GLN A 52 -6.00 3.49 19.35
CA GLN A 52 -4.84 3.33 20.24
C GLN A 52 -3.87 4.50 20.05
N LEU A 53 -3.67 4.91 18.80
CA LEU A 53 -2.85 6.08 18.47
C LEU A 53 -3.48 7.37 18.99
N LEU A 54 -4.78 7.59 18.78
CA LEU A 54 -5.47 8.76 19.34
C LEU A 54 -5.37 8.83 20.87
N LEU A 55 -5.48 7.69 21.54
CA LEU A 55 -5.32 7.59 23.00
C LEU A 55 -3.88 7.89 23.41
N ALA A 56 -2.88 7.33 22.71
CA ALA A 56 -1.46 7.64 22.96
C ALA A 56 -1.18 9.13 22.83
N LEU A 57 -1.69 9.75 21.78
CA LEU A 57 -1.60 11.19 21.57
C LEU A 57 -2.32 11.97 22.67
N ALA A 58 -3.45 11.48 23.19
CA ALA A 58 -4.14 12.15 24.28
C ALA A 58 -3.37 12.09 25.61
N VAL A 59 -2.76 10.95 25.93
CA VAL A 59 -2.28 10.62 27.29
C VAL A 59 -0.76 10.67 27.47
N CYS A 60 0.07 10.75 26.43
CA CYS A 60 1.54 10.87 26.55
C CYS A 60 1.98 12.35 26.64
N ASP A 61 2.47 12.78 27.81
CA ASP A 61 2.96 14.14 28.06
C ASP A 61 4.39 14.36 27.54
N GLU A 62 5.17 13.29 27.49
CA GLU A 62 6.61 13.34 27.23
C GLU A 62 6.97 13.48 25.76
N VAL A 63 5.97 13.45 24.88
CA VAL A 63 6.19 13.65 23.45
C VAL A 63 6.14 15.15 23.12
N PRO A 64 7.24 15.73 22.62
CA PRO A 64 7.28 17.14 22.25
C PRO A 64 6.21 17.47 21.21
N GLU A 65 5.55 18.63 21.37
CA GLU A 65 4.50 19.08 20.44
C GLU A 65 4.98 19.18 18.99
N ALA A 66 6.26 19.51 18.79
CA ALA A 66 6.91 19.54 17.47
C ALA A 66 7.04 18.13 16.84
N ALA A 67 7.26 17.10 17.65
CA ALA A 67 7.32 15.71 17.18
C ALA A 67 5.92 15.18 16.82
N LEU A 68 4.87 15.69 17.48
CA LEU A 68 3.46 15.42 17.20
C LEU A 68 2.79 16.37 16.20
N GLY A 69 3.59 17.09 15.41
CA GLY A 69 3.10 18.04 14.42
C GLY A 69 2.30 17.39 13.28
N ALA A 70 2.49 17.88 12.05
CA ALA A 70 1.72 17.43 10.89
C ALA A 70 1.85 15.92 10.61
N VAL A 71 2.92 15.27 11.05
CA VAL A 71 3.30 13.93 10.57
C VAL A 71 2.57 12.78 11.26
N PRO A 72 2.48 12.70 12.60
CA PRO A 72 1.66 11.66 13.21
C PRO A 72 0.16 11.78 12.85
N ARG A 73 -0.32 13.01 12.60
CA ARG A 73 -1.69 13.26 12.15
C ARG A 73 -1.91 12.76 10.73
N LEU A 74 -1.02 13.12 9.82
CA LEU A 74 -1.09 12.67 8.43
C LEU A 74 -0.97 11.15 8.33
N ALA A 75 -0.06 10.54 9.09
CA ALA A 75 0.09 9.09 9.16
C ALA A 75 -1.17 8.41 9.70
N LEU A 76 -1.79 8.93 10.76
CA LEU A 76 -3.07 8.43 11.28
C LEU A 76 -4.17 8.51 10.21
N LEU A 77 -4.32 9.66 9.55
CA LEU A 77 -5.34 9.86 8.51
C LEU A 77 -5.11 8.91 7.32
N ASN A 78 -3.85 8.75 6.87
CA ASN A 78 -3.48 7.80 5.84
C ASN A 78 -3.75 6.34 6.26
N GLU A 79 -3.50 5.98 7.52
CA GLU A 79 -3.79 4.65 8.07
C GLU A 79 -5.30 4.36 8.10
N VAL A 80 -6.11 5.34 8.53
CA VAL A 80 -7.57 5.23 8.46
C VAL A 80 -8.02 4.98 7.03
N CYS A 81 -7.56 5.80 6.07
CA CYS A 81 -7.89 5.64 4.66
C CYS A 81 -7.45 4.27 4.13
N ALA A 82 -6.25 3.81 4.46
CA ALA A 82 -5.72 2.52 4.00
C ALA A 82 -6.53 1.33 4.53
N ARG A 83 -6.98 1.39 5.79
CA ARG A 83 -7.87 0.37 6.37
C ARG A 83 -9.22 0.34 5.68
N THR A 84 -9.82 1.52 5.48
CA THR A 84 -11.08 1.64 4.74
C THR A 84 -10.95 1.11 3.32
N ALA A 85 -9.88 1.46 2.60
CA ALA A 85 -9.60 0.98 1.26
C ALA A 85 -9.43 -0.54 1.22
N ARG A 86 -8.66 -1.11 2.16
CA ARG A 86 -8.45 -2.55 2.28
C ARG A 86 -9.76 -3.29 2.55
N ASP A 87 -10.58 -2.80 3.46
CA ASP A 87 -11.85 -3.44 3.82
C ASP A 87 -12.82 -3.39 2.63
N GLN A 88 -12.89 -2.26 1.92
CA GLN A 88 -13.68 -2.14 0.68
C GLN A 88 -13.19 -3.06 -0.43
N LEU A 89 -11.88 -3.14 -0.65
CA LEU A 89 -11.31 -4.04 -1.66
C LEU A 89 -11.61 -5.49 -1.32
N ARG A 90 -11.43 -5.90 -0.06
CA ARG A 90 -11.71 -7.27 0.39
C ARG A 90 -13.19 -7.64 0.32
N GLN A 91 -14.09 -6.68 0.58
CA GLN A 91 -15.52 -6.87 0.37
C GLN A 91 -15.86 -7.10 -1.11
N SER A 92 -15.16 -6.43 -2.03
CA SER A 92 -15.44 -6.52 -3.48
C SER A 92 -14.72 -7.67 -4.21
N ALA A 93 -13.47 -7.97 -3.85
CA ALA A 93 -12.58 -8.89 -4.54
C ALA A 93 -12.29 -10.18 -3.74
N GLY A 94 -12.82 -10.28 -2.52
CA GLY A 94 -12.55 -11.39 -1.61
C GLY A 94 -11.20 -11.28 -0.89
N THR A 95 -10.66 -12.41 -0.46
CA THR A 95 -9.41 -12.49 0.31
C THR A 95 -8.18 -12.87 -0.53
N ASP A 96 -8.35 -13.05 -1.84
CA ASP A 96 -7.23 -13.33 -2.74
C ASP A 96 -6.41 -12.05 -2.95
N GLU A 97 -5.17 -12.05 -2.42
CA GLU A 97 -4.30 -10.87 -2.43
C GLU A 97 -3.93 -10.42 -3.86
N GLY A 98 -3.90 -11.35 -4.83
CA GLY A 98 -3.69 -11.04 -6.24
C GLY A 98 -4.87 -10.25 -6.84
N ALA A 99 -6.09 -10.73 -6.63
CA ALA A 99 -7.32 -10.08 -7.07
C ALA A 99 -7.54 -8.72 -6.37
N VAL A 100 -7.22 -8.62 -5.08
CA VAL A 100 -7.27 -7.36 -4.31
C VAL A 100 -6.28 -6.34 -4.87
N ALA A 101 -5.03 -6.74 -5.12
CA ALA A 101 -4.02 -5.84 -5.69
C ALA A 101 -4.38 -5.38 -7.10
N GLU A 102 -4.98 -6.26 -7.90
CA GLU A 102 -5.45 -5.93 -9.26
C GLU A 102 -6.66 -4.99 -9.24
N ALA A 103 -7.61 -5.19 -8.33
CA ALA A 103 -8.73 -4.29 -8.13
C ALA A 103 -8.25 -2.89 -7.64
N ALA A 104 -7.24 -2.86 -6.76
CA ALA A 104 -6.61 -1.62 -6.32
C ALA A 104 -5.96 -0.86 -7.47
N ARG A 105 -5.12 -1.52 -8.28
CA ARG A 105 -4.47 -0.92 -9.45
C ARG A 105 -5.48 -0.37 -10.43
N ARG A 106 -6.52 -1.12 -10.77
CA ARG A 106 -7.58 -0.66 -11.68
C ARG A 106 -8.32 0.56 -11.16
N ARG A 107 -8.66 0.59 -9.86
CA ARG A 107 -9.32 1.75 -9.24
C ARG A 107 -8.43 2.99 -9.26
N VAL A 108 -7.15 2.81 -8.92
CA VAL A 108 -6.20 3.93 -8.85
C VAL A 108 -5.76 4.39 -10.22
N ALA A 109 -5.70 3.52 -11.24
CA ALA A 109 -5.34 3.91 -12.61
C ALA A 109 -6.36 4.88 -13.23
N GLY A 110 -7.64 4.78 -12.84
CA GLY A 110 -8.70 5.63 -13.37
C GLY A 110 -8.48 7.13 -13.11
N PHE A 111 -8.24 7.54 -11.86
CA PHE A 111 -8.24 8.96 -11.52
C PHE A 111 -7.00 9.78 -11.89
N PRO A 112 -5.79 9.24 -12.12
CA PRO A 112 -4.72 9.95 -12.82
C PRO A 112 -4.81 9.78 -14.36
N GLY A 113 -5.88 9.16 -14.87
CA GLY A 113 -6.06 8.94 -16.31
C GLY A 113 -5.05 7.95 -16.91
N VAL A 114 -4.54 7.01 -16.09
CA VAL A 114 -3.67 5.94 -16.56
C VAL A 114 -4.54 4.91 -17.27
N THR A 115 -4.38 4.85 -18.59
CA THR A 115 -5.05 3.91 -19.47
C THR A 115 -4.01 3.11 -20.26
N GLU A 116 -4.46 2.03 -20.91
CA GLU A 116 -3.65 1.30 -21.87
C GLU A 116 -3.06 2.23 -22.95
N ALA A 117 -3.83 3.19 -23.45
CA ALA A 117 -3.37 4.14 -24.47
C ALA A 117 -2.31 5.12 -23.93
N SER A 118 -2.29 5.38 -22.62
CA SER A 118 -1.30 6.25 -21.97
C SER A 118 0.03 5.56 -21.66
N THR A 119 0.16 4.28 -22.00
CA THR A 119 1.29 3.43 -21.65
C THR A 119 2.07 3.05 -22.90
N PRO A 120 3.43 3.04 -22.86
CA PRO A 120 4.24 2.52 -23.97
C PRO A 120 3.81 1.11 -24.38
N HIS A 121 3.90 0.81 -25.68
CA HIS A 121 3.67 -0.54 -26.18
C HIS A 121 4.93 -1.39 -26.02
N ALA A 122 4.75 -2.70 -25.83
CA ALA A 122 5.86 -3.65 -25.96
C ALA A 122 6.41 -3.59 -27.39
N ALA A 123 7.72 -3.78 -27.54
CA ALA A 123 8.33 -3.83 -28.87
C ALA A 123 7.74 -4.97 -29.71
N PRO A 124 7.78 -4.92 -31.05
CA PRO A 124 7.37 -6.03 -31.91
C PRO A 124 7.98 -7.37 -31.47
N LEU A 125 7.30 -8.48 -31.78
CA LEU A 125 7.66 -9.81 -31.29
C LEU A 125 9.14 -10.18 -31.58
N ALA A 126 9.66 -9.78 -32.73
CA ALA A 126 11.03 -10.06 -33.18
C ALA A 126 12.10 -9.13 -32.60
N GLU A 127 11.72 -8.05 -31.92
CA GLU A 127 12.63 -7.03 -31.41
C GLU A 127 12.83 -7.17 -29.89
N SER A 128 14.02 -6.80 -29.41
CA SER A 128 14.30 -6.71 -27.97
C SER A 128 13.52 -5.55 -27.34
N GLU A 129 13.06 -5.72 -26.10
CA GLU A 129 12.47 -4.61 -25.34
C GLU A 129 13.52 -3.52 -25.07
N PRO A 130 13.10 -2.23 -25.07
CA PRO A 130 13.96 -1.12 -24.67
C PRO A 130 14.40 -1.24 -23.20
N LEU A 131 15.46 -0.51 -22.85
CA LEU A 131 15.93 -0.44 -21.46
C LEU A 131 14.82 0.10 -20.55
N ARG A 132 14.70 -0.51 -19.35
CA ARG A 132 13.63 -0.18 -18.38
C ARG A 132 13.61 1.31 -18.00
N GLU A 133 14.76 1.96 -17.95
CA GLU A 133 14.88 3.40 -17.66
C GLU A 133 14.25 4.26 -18.76
N ALA A 134 14.46 3.93 -20.03
CA ALA A 134 13.86 4.63 -21.16
C ALA A 134 12.33 4.47 -21.18
N VAL A 135 11.83 3.28 -20.84
CA VAL A 135 10.38 3.07 -20.69
C VAL A 135 9.82 3.90 -19.53
N ARG A 136 10.54 3.96 -18.39
CA ARG A 136 10.12 4.75 -17.24
C ARG A 136 10.06 6.25 -17.56
N GLU A 137 11.02 6.74 -18.33
CA GLU A 137 11.03 8.11 -18.84
C GLU A 137 9.81 8.35 -19.76
N ALA A 138 9.53 7.44 -20.70
CA ALA A 138 8.33 7.52 -21.54
C ALA A 138 7.01 7.48 -20.73
N CYS A 139 6.99 6.75 -19.61
CA CYS A 139 5.88 6.72 -18.67
C CYS A 139 5.73 8.02 -17.85
N SER A 140 6.68 8.97 -17.92
CA SER A 140 6.70 10.20 -17.10
C SER A 140 5.83 11.33 -17.64
N ALA A 141 5.02 11.06 -18.68
CA ALA A 141 4.04 12.00 -19.21
C ALA A 141 3.14 12.58 -18.11
N ALA A 142 2.61 13.79 -18.35
CA ALA A 142 1.67 14.42 -17.43
C ALA A 142 0.45 13.53 -17.15
N TYR A 143 -0.17 13.71 -15.98
CA TYR A 143 -1.44 13.10 -15.63
C TYR A 143 -2.49 14.19 -15.45
N ALA A 144 -3.75 13.83 -15.66
CA ALA A 144 -4.89 14.69 -15.38
C ALA A 144 -5.79 13.98 -14.37
N LEU A 145 -6.29 14.73 -13.39
CA LEU A 145 -7.21 14.15 -12.40
C LEU A 145 -8.60 13.99 -13.02
N ASP A 146 -9.11 12.76 -13.02
CA ASP A 146 -10.44 12.43 -13.47
C ASP A 146 -11.32 11.99 -12.29
N GLU A 147 -12.09 12.95 -11.77
CA GLU A 147 -13.06 12.74 -10.68
C GLU A 147 -14.25 11.87 -11.10
N SER A 148 -14.52 11.72 -12.41
CA SER A 148 -15.61 10.87 -12.90
C SER A 148 -15.30 9.38 -12.79
N SER A 149 -14.01 9.02 -12.88
CA SER A 149 -13.55 7.64 -12.71
C SER A 149 -13.66 7.15 -11.25
N PHE A 150 -13.37 8.04 -10.29
CA PHE A 150 -13.46 7.79 -8.86
C PHE A 150 -13.49 9.12 -8.10
N ASP A 151 -14.56 9.35 -7.33
CA ASP A 151 -14.68 10.54 -6.48
C ASP A 151 -13.82 10.38 -5.21
N PHE A 152 -12.50 10.51 -5.39
CA PHE A 152 -11.53 10.45 -4.31
C PHE A 152 -11.76 11.54 -3.26
N LYS A 153 -12.39 12.68 -3.63
CA LYS A 153 -12.66 13.77 -2.69
C LYS A 153 -13.75 13.37 -1.70
N ALA A 154 -14.88 12.89 -2.20
CA ALA A 154 -15.95 12.40 -1.34
C ALA A 154 -15.47 11.21 -0.51
N TRP A 155 -14.77 10.26 -1.14
CA TRP A 155 -14.27 9.06 -0.47
C TRP A 155 -13.32 9.38 0.70
N VAL A 156 -12.32 10.25 0.50
CA VAL A 156 -11.40 10.65 1.59
C VAL A 156 -12.18 11.36 2.70
N ARG A 157 -13.07 12.29 2.34
CA ARG A 157 -13.88 13.00 3.32
C ARG A 157 -14.74 12.05 4.15
N GLU A 158 -15.43 11.11 3.52
CA GLU A 158 -16.29 10.13 4.20
C GLU A 158 -15.49 9.17 5.08
N SER A 159 -14.30 8.77 4.62
CA SER A 159 -13.39 7.92 5.40
C SER A 159 -12.88 8.60 6.67
N LEU A 160 -12.61 9.91 6.59
CA LEU A 160 -11.99 10.67 7.69
C LEU A 160 -13.00 11.37 8.60
N ARG A 161 -14.22 11.68 8.12
CA ARG A 161 -15.25 12.38 8.88
C ARG A 161 -15.55 11.78 10.27
N PRO A 162 -15.61 10.45 10.46
CA PRO A 162 -15.84 9.88 11.79
C PRO A 162 -14.71 10.18 12.80
N TRP A 163 -13.52 10.49 12.30
CA TRP A 163 -12.31 10.70 13.10
C TRP A 163 -12.07 12.16 13.45
N GLU A 164 -12.72 13.09 12.76
CA GLU A 164 -12.58 14.53 13.01
C GLU A 164 -12.84 14.92 14.48
N PRO A 165 -13.93 14.46 15.13
CA PRO A 165 -14.19 14.86 16.51
C PRO A 165 -13.14 14.33 17.49
N ALA A 166 -12.57 13.15 17.21
CA ALA A 166 -11.55 12.53 18.06
C ALA A 166 -10.21 13.26 17.93
N LEU A 167 -9.79 13.59 16.70
CA LEU A 167 -8.60 14.40 16.45
C LEU A 167 -8.72 15.80 17.09
N LEU A 168 -9.86 16.46 16.92
CA LEU A 168 -10.15 17.74 17.54
C LEU A 168 -10.06 17.65 19.07
N PHE A 169 -10.64 16.61 19.66
CA PHE A 169 -10.58 16.38 21.11
C PHE A 169 -9.13 16.23 21.58
N VAL A 170 -8.34 15.37 20.92
CA VAL A 170 -6.93 15.12 21.27
C VAL A 170 -6.11 16.41 21.20
N GLU A 171 -6.19 17.15 20.08
CA GLU A 171 -5.43 18.39 19.90
C GLU A 171 -5.74 19.42 20.97
N ARG A 172 -7.03 19.59 21.28
CA ARG A 172 -7.45 20.57 22.27
C ARG A 172 -7.12 20.15 23.68
N LEU A 173 -7.28 18.86 24.00
CA LEU A 173 -6.92 18.34 25.31
C LEU A 173 -5.44 18.59 25.57
N ARG A 174 -4.57 18.25 24.61
CA ARG A 174 -3.14 18.54 24.69
C ARG A 174 -2.86 20.04 24.83
N ALA A 175 -3.48 20.89 24.01
CA ALA A 175 -3.26 22.33 24.07
C ALA A 175 -3.74 22.96 25.38
N VAL A 176 -4.83 22.46 25.97
CA VAL A 176 -5.36 22.90 27.26
C VAL A 176 -4.42 22.45 28.38
N LEU A 177 -4.03 21.18 28.40
CA LEU A 177 -3.18 20.61 29.43
C LEU A 177 -1.75 21.14 29.38
N GLY A 178 -1.22 21.42 28.19
CA GLY A 178 0.09 22.06 28.03
C GLY A 178 0.17 23.48 28.63
N ARG A 179 -0.97 24.14 28.83
CA ARG A 179 -1.07 25.46 29.50
C ARG A 179 -1.53 25.38 30.94
N ARG A 180 -2.08 24.23 31.38
CA ARG A 180 -2.57 24.03 32.74
C ARG A 180 -1.38 23.69 33.65
N PRO A 181 -1.16 24.42 34.76
CA PRO A 181 -0.15 24.03 35.75
C PRO A 181 -0.39 22.60 36.24
N GLY A 182 0.66 21.77 36.21
CA GLY A 182 0.58 20.35 36.57
C GLY A 182 -0.01 19.43 35.50
N GLY A 183 -0.49 19.96 34.37
CA GLY A 183 -0.93 19.21 33.19
C GLY A 183 -1.91 18.08 33.52
N TRP A 184 -1.63 16.89 33.01
CA TRP A 184 -2.44 15.69 33.28
C TRP A 184 -2.50 15.32 34.76
N ARG A 185 -1.40 15.43 35.52
CA ARG A 185 -1.39 15.07 36.95
C ARG A 185 -2.36 15.93 37.76
N GLN A 186 -2.51 17.20 37.38
CA GLN A 186 -3.49 18.07 38.00
C GLN A 186 -4.92 17.70 37.56
N LEU A 187 -5.13 17.44 36.26
CA LEU A 187 -6.42 17.00 35.74
C LEU A 187 -6.90 15.70 36.41
N GLU A 188 -6.02 14.72 36.64
CA GLU A 188 -6.35 13.46 37.33
C GLU A 188 -6.94 13.74 38.73
N ARG A 189 -6.26 14.57 39.53
CA ARG A 189 -6.73 14.97 40.87
C ARG A 189 -8.06 15.72 40.81
N ASP A 190 -8.21 16.59 39.82
CA ASP A 190 -9.45 17.36 39.64
C ASP A 190 -10.61 16.43 39.23
N MET A 191 -10.35 15.43 38.39
CA MET A 191 -11.33 14.42 38.03
C MET A 191 -11.77 13.57 39.22
N GLU A 192 -10.84 13.20 40.11
CA GLU A 192 -11.14 12.50 41.37
C GLU A 192 -11.94 13.38 42.36
N ALA A 193 -11.66 14.69 42.37
CA ALA A 193 -12.32 15.65 43.25
C ALA A 193 -13.72 16.10 42.75
N GLY A 194 -14.08 15.78 41.50
CA GLY A 194 -15.42 15.88 40.94
C GLY A 194 -15.57 16.84 39.75
N PRO A 195 -16.70 16.79 39.02
CA PRO A 195 -16.91 17.47 37.73
C PRO A 195 -16.65 18.98 37.70
N GLU A 196 -16.97 19.66 38.80
CA GLU A 196 -16.76 21.11 38.98
C GLU A 196 -15.28 21.50 38.87
N ARG A 197 -14.35 20.61 39.24
CA ARG A 197 -12.91 20.92 39.36
C ARG A 197 -12.18 20.93 38.02
N TYR A 198 -12.72 20.28 36.99
CA TYR A 198 -12.19 20.29 35.62
C TYR A 198 -13.20 20.86 34.61
N ALA A 199 -14.22 21.57 35.09
CA ALA A 199 -15.21 22.24 34.23
C ALA A 199 -14.55 23.22 33.24
N ASP A 200 -13.43 23.83 33.62
CA ASP A 200 -12.65 24.72 32.75
C ASP A 200 -12.04 23.97 31.54
N VAL A 201 -11.60 22.71 31.73
CA VAL A 201 -11.13 21.84 30.63
C VAL A 201 -12.28 21.52 29.69
N VAL A 202 -13.43 21.10 30.23
CA VAL A 202 -14.62 20.81 29.42
C VAL A 202 -15.05 22.05 28.62
N ALA A 203 -15.12 23.22 29.26
CA ALA A 203 -15.45 24.47 28.60
C ALA A 203 -14.46 24.84 27.48
N ALA A 204 -13.16 24.59 27.68
CA ALA A 204 -12.15 24.80 26.65
C ALA A 204 -12.32 23.83 25.46
N LEU A 205 -12.61 22.56 25.72
CA LEU A 205 -12.88 21.54 24.70
C LEU A 205 -14.15 21.80 23.89
N GLN A 206 -15.14 22.49 24.47
CA GLN A 206 -16.42 22.83 23.83
C GLN A 206 -16.36 24.01 22.85
N ARG A 207 -15.26 24.76 22.80
CA ARG A 207 -15.13 25.94 21.93
C ARG A 207 -15.40 25.59 20.45
N PRO A 208 -15.88 26.50 19.60
CA PRO A 208 -16.03 26.20 18.17
C PRO A 208 -14.66 25.90 17.51
N PRO A 209 -14.57 24.97 16.55
CA PRO A 209 -13.35 24.69 15.79
C PRO A 209 -12.75 25.94 15.13
N ARG A 210 -11.44 26.09 15.23
CA ARG A 210 -10.66 27.09 14.49
C ARG A 210 -10.40 26.59 13.06
N PRO A 211 -10.08 27.48 12.11
CA PRO A 211 -9.72 27.06 10.74
C PRO A 211 -8.55 26.06 10.69
N SER A 212 -7.59 26.16 11.63
CA SER A 212 -6.47 25.24 11.79
C SER A 212 -6.86 23.86 12.35
N GLU A 213 -8.07 23.72 12.89
CA GLU A 213 -8.62 22.51 13.47
C GLU A 213 -9.60 21.87 12.47
N SER A 214 -9.12 21.57 11.27
CA SER A 214 -9.92 21.03 10.17
C SER A 214 -9.16 19.93 9.41
N LEU A 215 -9.88 19.01 8.76
CA LEU A 215 -9.25 17.99 7.89
C LEU A 215 -8.30 18.61 6.87
N ARG A 216 -8.68 19.76 6.30
CA ARG A 216 -7.83 20.49 5.34
C ARG A 216 -6.48 20.84 5.96
N ALA A 217 -6.50 21.40 7.17
CA ALA A 217 -5.28 21.78 7.88
C ALA A 217 -4.45 20.54 8.27
N TRP A 218 -5.10 19.47 8.75
CA TRP A 218 -4.41 18.23 9.16
C TRP A 218 -3.81 17.45 7.99
N LEU A 219 -4.41 17.53 6.80
CA LEU A 219 -3.84 17.02 5.54
C LEU A 219 -2.74 17.93 4.97
N GLY A 220 -2.47 19.07 5.60
CA GLY A 220 -1.46 20.03 5.14
C GLY A 220 -1.82 20.72 3.82
N VAL A 221 -3.11 20.90 3.53
CA VAL A 221 -3.57 21.58 2.30
C VAL A 221 -3.58 23.09 2.52
N GLU A 222 -2.49 23.74 2.15
CA GLU A 222 -2.33 25.19 2.27
C GLU A 222 -3.24 25.92 1.30
N GLN A 223 -3.26 25.49 0.04
CA GLN A 223 -4.00 26.17 -1.03
C GLN A 223 -5.14 25.31 -1.57
N GLN A 224 -6.31 25.92 -1.83
CA GLN A 224 -7.49 25.19 -2.31
C GLN A 224 -7.25 24.47 -3.65
N ARG A 225 -6.39 25.02 -4.51
CA ARG A 225 -5.99 24.41 -5.80
C ARG A 225 -5.20 23.11 -5.65
N GLU A 226 -4.53 22.89 -4.51
CA GLU A 226 -3.75 21.68 -4.25
C GLU A 226 -4.60 20.55 -3.69
N ALA A 227 -5.76 20.88 -3.11
CA ALA A 227 -6.64 19.93 -2.44
C ALA A 227 -6.97 18.70 -3.31
N PRO A 228 -7.33 18.82 -4.60
CA PRO A 228 -7.63 17.65 -5.42
C PRO A 228 -6.44 16.69 -5.53
N ARG A 229 -5.23 17.22 -5.74
CA ARG A 229 -4.01 16.41 -5.83
C ARG A 229 -3.71 15.70 -4.52
N VAL A 230 -3.75 16.43 -3.39
CA VAL A 230 -3.46 15.84 -2.08
C VAL A 230 -4.45 14.71 -1.77
N LEU A 231 -5.76 14.94 -1.99
CA LEU A 231 -6.79 13.94 -1.76
C LEU A 231 -6.64 12.73 -2.70
N ALA A 232 -6.32 12.95 -3.98
CA ALA A 232 -6.01 11.86 -4.91
C ALA A 232 -4.77 11.07 -4.49
N THR A 233 -3.76 11.74 -3.93
CA THR A 233 -2.53 11.10 -3.45
C THR A 233 -2.81 10.24 -2.20
N VAL A 234 -3.60 10.75 -1.25
CA VAL A 234 -4.07 9.98 -0.09
C VAL A 234 -4.86 8.75 -0.51
N ALA A 235 -5.79 8.89 -1.45
CA ALA A 235 -6.56 7.76 -1.99
C ALA A 235 -5.66 6.74 -2.71
N ALA A 236 -4.74 7.20 -3.56
CA ALA A 236 -3.81 6.34 -4.28
C ALA A 236 -2.95 5.51 -3.33
N GLN A 237 -2.33 6.17 -2.34
CA GLN A 237 -1.54 5.46 -1.32
C GLN A 237 -2.38 4.46 -0.54
N ALA A 238 -3.61 4.84 -0.14
CA ALA A 238 -4.50 3.97 0.61
C ALA A 238 -4.91 2.69 -0.16
N PHE A 239 -5.21 2.80 -1.45
CA PHE A 239 -5.60 1.65 -2.27
C PHE A 239 -4.40 0.80 -2.69
N LEU A 240 -3.30 1.40 -3.15
CA LEU A 240 -2.13 0.66 -3.63
C LEU A 240 -1.32 0.02 -2.51
N HIS A 241 -1.37 0.58 -1.31
CA HIS A 241 -0.56 0.15 -0.17
C HIS A 241 -1.44 -0.07 1.07
N GLY A 242 -2.53 -0.81 0.92
CA GLY A 242 -3.50 -1.05 2.00
C GLY A 242 -2.94 -1.82 3.21
N SER A 243 -1.80 -2.52 3.07
CA SER A 243 -1.18 -3.24 4.19
C SER A 243 -0.11 -2.42 4.91
N SER A 244 0.02 -2.68 6.20
CA SER A 244 1.10 -2.18 7.06
C SER A 244 2.49 -2.52 6.51
N GLN A 245 2.66 -3.76 6.03
CA GLN A 245 3.93 -4.27 5.52
C GLN A 245 4.38 -3.55 4.24
N GLN A 246 3.44 -3.18 3.35
CA GLN A 246 3.74 -2.40 2.14
C GLN A 246 4.07 -0.93 2.43
N ARG A 247 3.77 -0.46 3.65
CA ARG A 247 3.99 0.93 4.10
C ARG A 247 5.16 1.08 5.05
N ARG A 248 5.76 -0.04 5.48
CA ARG A 248 6.93 -0.01 6.36
C ARG A 248 8.12 0.66 5.67
N THR A 249 8.66 1.67 6.35
CA THR A 249 9.99 2.24 6.08
C THR A 249 11.03 1.14 6.00
N ALA A 250 11.71 1.02 4.86
CA ALA A 250 12.91 0.20 4.75
C ALA A 250 14.10 0.97 5.34
N ALA A 251 14.89 0.32 6.19
CA ALA A 251 16.13 0.90 6.70
C ALA A 251 17.13 1.10 5.55
N ALA A 252 17.22 2.32 5.01
CA ALA A 252 18.25 2.71 4.07
C ALA A 252 19.18 3.71 4.77
N GLY A 253 20.34 3.24 5.23
CA GLY A 253 21.40 4.11 5.77
C GLY A 253 21.07 4.80 7.10
N GLY A 254 20.19 4.25 7.94
CA GLY A 254 19.87 4.80 9.27
C GLY A 254 18.88 5.97 9.28
N ALA A 255 18.32 6.34 8.13
CA ALA A 255 17.23 7.33 8.03
C ALA A 255 15.91 6.63 7.65
N LEU A 256 14.83 6.94 8.38
CA LEU A 256 13.48 6.48 8.08
C LEU A 256 12.97 7.20 6.84
N LYS A 257 12.94 6.51 5.69
CA LYS A 257 12.36 7.04 4.45
C LYS A 257 10.99 6.42 4.22
N GLU A 258 9.92 7.22 4.31
CA GLU A 258 8.57 6.81 3.93
C GLU A 258 8.62 6.28 2.49
N PRO A 259 8.35 4.98 2.24
CA PRO A 259 8.55 4.38 0.92
C PRO A 259 7.57 4.97 -0.10
N LEU A 260 6.45 5.52 0.37
CA LEU A 260 5.36 6.02 -0.45
C LEU A 260 5.47 7.50 -0.82
N GLY A 261 6.41 8.25 -0.23
CA GLY A 261 6.54 9.70 -0.38
C GLY A 261 5.46 10.51 0.34
N ASP A 262 5.70 11.82 0.49
CA ASP A 262 4.78 12.75 1.14
C ASP A 262 3.56 13.01 0.24
N VAL A 263 2.33 12.82 0.73
CA VAL A 263 1.10 13.07 -0.06
C VAL A 263 0.95 14.52 -0.50
N ARG A 264 1.65 15.45 0.17
CA ARG A 264 1.69 16.87 -0.16
C ARG A 264 2.69 17.19 -1.26
N ALA A 265 3.65 16.31 -1.56
CA ALA A 265 4.57 16.52 -2.67
C ALA A 265 3.91 16.19 -4.02
N SER A 266 4.11 17.04 -5.03
CA SER A 266 3.56 16.83 -6.38
C SER A 266 4.09 15.57 -7.06
N GLU A 267 5.30 15.20 -6.70
CA GLU A 267 6.11 14.14 -7.23
C GLU A 267 5.57 12.78 -6.82
N THR A 268 4.93 12.69 -5.66
CA THR A 268 4.39 11.45 -5.10
C THR A 268 3.31 10.85 -5.98
N LEU A 269 2.29 11.63 -6.36
CA LEU A 269 1.25 11.15 -7.26
C LEU A 269 1.78 10.91 -8.68
N ARG A 270 2.76 11.73 -9.12
CA ARG A 270 3.43 11.51 -10.41
C ARG A 270 4.15 10.16 -10.42
N ALA A 271 4.89 9.84 -9.37
CA ALA A 271 5.60 8.57 -9.24
C ALA A 271 4.63 7.38 -9.25
N MET A 272 3.52 7.47 -8.51
CA MET A 272 2.49 6.43 -8.53
C MET A 272 1.86 6.25 -9.93
N ALA A 273 1.60 7.34 -10.66
CA ALA A 273 1.10 7.25 -12.03
C ALA A 273 2.11 6.60 -12.99
N VAL A 274 3.41 6.90 -12.83
CA VAL A 274 4.49 6.23 -13.56
C VAL A 274 4.52 4.74 -13.25
N ASP A 275 4.45 4.36 -11.98
CA ASP A 275 4.52 2.96 -11.56
C ASP A 275 3.31 2.16 -12.06
N LEU A 276 2.12 2.77 -12.14
CA LEU A 276 0.93 2.17 -12.75
C LEU A 276 1.10 1.95 -14.26
N ARG A 277 1.65 2.92 -14.98
CA ARG A 277 1.98 2.75 -16.42
C ARG A 277 3.04 1.67 -16.61
N MET A 278 4.07 1.63 -15.77
CA MET A 278 5.08 0.57 -15.80
C MET A 278 4.47 -0.81 -15.57
N ALA A 279 3.49 -0.95 -14.66
CA ALA A 279 2.79 -2.21 -14.44
C ALA A 279 2.03 -2.68 -15.69
N HIS A 280 1.32 -1.78 -16.38
CA HIS A 280 0.66 -2.10 -17.66
C HIS A 280 1.66 -2.46 -18.77
N TYR A 281 2.81 -1.78 -18.82
CA TYR A 281 3.87 -2.15 -19.75
C TYR A 281 4.43 -3.56 -19.44
N ASP A 282 4.69 -3.87 -18.18
CA ASP A 282 5.17 -5.19 -17.75
C ASP A 282 4.17 -6.30 -18.10
N GLU A 283 2.85 -6.04 -18.01
CA GLU A 283 1.79 -6.94 -18.47
C GLU A 283 1.85 -7.21 -19.98
N ARG A 284 2.10 -6.17 -20.79
CA ARG A 284 2.25 -6.28 -22.26
C ARG A 284 3.51 -7.07 -22.63
N VAL A 285 4.62 -6.81 -21.96
CA VAL A 285 5.85 -7.59 -22.15
C VAL A 285 5.62 -9.05 -21.76
N ALA A 286 4.95 -9.31 -20.65
CA ALA A 286 4.60 -10.67 -20.25
C ALA A 286 3.69 -11.35 -21.29
N ALA A 287 2.74 -10.62 -21.90
CA ALA A 287 1.90 -11.13 -22.99
C ALA A 287 2.73 -11.47 -24.23
N LYS A 288 3.62 -10.57 -24.66
CA LYS A 288 4.56 -10.81 -25.76
C LYS A 288 5.45 -12.03 -25.50
N MET A 289 6.02 -12.18 -24.31
CA MET A 289 6.88 -13.31 -23.98
C MET A 289 6.12 -14.65 -24.00
N ARG A 290 4.84 -14.64 -23.61
CA ARG A 290 3.96 -15.81 -23.74
C ARG A 290 3.68 -16.15 -25.21
N GLU A 291 3.45 -15.15 -26.05
CA GLU A 291 3.25 -15.33 -27.49
C GLU A 291 4.52 -15.86 -28.18
N TRP A 292 5.69 -15.31 -27.85
CA TRP A 292 6.97 -15.79 -28.34
C TRP A 292 7.21 -17.25 -27.97
N GLY A 293 6.92 -17.62 -26.72
CA GLY A 293 7.00 -19.00 -26.26
C GLY A 293 6.11 -19.95 -27.06
N ARG A 294 4.88 -19.54 -27.39
CA ARG A 294 3.96 -20.34 -28.22
C ARG A 294 4.46 -20.49 -29.65
N LEU A 295 4.96 -19.42 -30.26
CA LEU A 295 5.49 -19.46 -31.63
C LEU A 295 6.73 -20.37 -31.72
N GLY A 296 7.62 -20.32 -30.73
CA GLY A 296 8.75 -21.24 -30.63
C GLY A 296 8.32 -22.70 -30.50
N GLU A 297 7.26 -22.96 -29.71
CA GLU A 297 6.66 -24.29 -29.56
C GLU A 297 6.07 -24.78 -30.89
N ASP A 298 5.31 -23.94 -31.59
CA ASP A 298 4.68 -24.27 -32.87
C ASP A 298 5.70 -24.50 -33.99
N ILE A 299 6.74 -23.67 -34.10
CA ILE A 299 7.81 -23.85 -35.08
C ILE A 299 8.53 -25.17 -34.83
N THR A 300 8.86 -25.46 -33.56
CA THR A 300 9.50 -26.72 -33.19
C THR A 300 8.59 -27.90 -33.49
N PHE A 301 7.30 -27.81 -33.16
CA PHE A 301 6.30 -28.83 -33.47
C PHE A 301 6.22 -29.12 -34.96
N GLN A 302 6.13 -28.10 -35.82
CA GLN A 302 6.03 -28.28 -37.27
C GLN A 302 7.30 -28.90 -37.86
N ARG A 303 8.49 -28.41 -37.44
CA ARG A 303 9.78 -28.99 -37.85
C ARG A 303 9.88 -30.45 -37.42
N ALA A 304 9.55 -30.74 -36.17
CA ALA A 304 9.59 -32.08 -35.59
C ALA A 304 8.58 -33.03 -36.23
N ARG A 305 7.41 -32.53 -36.64
CA ARG A 305 6.40 -33.31 -37.36
C ARG A 305 6.88 -33.70 -38.76
N ALA A 306 7.48 -32.75 -39.49
CA ALA A 306 8.00 -32.95 -40.84
C ALA A 306 9.32 -33.73 -40.90
N ALA A 307 10.11 -33.70 -39.82
CA ALA A 307 11.36 -34.44 -39.71
C ALA A 307 11.15 -35.94 -39.88
N ASP A 308 12.13 -36.66 -40.42
CA ASP A 308 12.17 -38.12 -40.27
C ASP A 308 12.59 -38.52 -38.83
N LEU A 309 12.76 -39.81 -38.56
CA LEU A 309 13.11 -40.29 -37.22
C LEU A 309 14.51 -39.85 -36.79
N GLU A 310 15.50 -39.92 -37.68
CA GLU A 310 16.89 -39.56 -37.39
C GLU A 310 17.02 -38.06 -37.11
N GLN A 311 16.37 -37.23 -37.92
CA GLN A 311 16.28 -35.79 -37.72
C GLN A 311 15.58 -35.46 -36.40
N TYR A 312 14.47 -36.13 -36.08
CA TYR A 312 13.76 -35.91 -34.81
C TYR A 312 14.61 -36.31 -33.60
N GLU A 313 15.35 -37.41 -33.67
CA GLU A 313 16.30 -37.82 -32.62
C GLU A 313 17.42 -36.81 -32.44
N SER A 314 17.96 -36.27 -33.53
CA SER A 314 18.94 -35.18 -33.48
C SER A 314 18.36 -33.93 -32.81
N MET A 315 17.09 -33.60 -33.05
CA MET A 315 16.42 -32.47 -32.39
C MET A 315 16.20 -32.70 -30.89
N CYS A 316 16.01 -33.95 -30.45
CA CYS A 316 15.90 -34.29 -29.03
C CYS A 316 17.24 -34.20 -28.29
N GLY A 317 18.36 -34.29 -29.02
CA GLY A 317 19.71 -34.25 -28.46
C GLY A 317 20.01 -35.44 -27.54
N SER A 318 20.94 -35.24 -26.61
CA SER A 318 21.34 -36.29 -25.66
C SER A 318 20.29 -36.50 -24.55
N HIS A 319 19.65 -35.42 -24.08
CA HIS A 319 18.69 -35.44 -22.98
C HIS A 319 17.68 -34.29 -23.11
N VAL A 320 16.39 -34.61 -23.25
CA VAL A 320 15.37 -33.59 -23.59
C VAL A 320 15.11 -32.58 -22.48
N HIS A 321 15.37 -32.90 -21.20
CA HIS A 321 15.20 -31.92 -20.11
C HIS A 321 16.25 -30.80 -20.10
N GLY A 322 17.28 -30.88 -20.95
CA GLY A 322 18.23 -29.78 -21.17
C GLY A 322 17.75 -28.76 -22.21
N LEU A 323 16.62 -29.02 -22.86
CA LEU A 323 16.04 -28.13 -23.87
C LEU A 323 15.28 -26.97 -23.20
N ASP A 324 15.20 -25.84 -23.90
CA ASP A 324 14.31 -24.76 -23.48
C ASP A 324 12.84 -25.19 -23.54
N ARG A 325 11.99 -24.46 -22.81
CA ARG A 325 10.58 -24.81 -22.67
C ARG A 325 9.85 -24.94 -24.02
N PRO A 326 9.96 -23.98 -24.96
CA PRO A 326 9.30 -24.10 -26.26
C PRO A 326 9.77 -25.33 -27.07
N THR A 327 11.07 -25.61 -27.07
CA THR A 327 11.62 -26.75 -27.82
C THR A 327 11.14 -28.08 -27.24
N PHE A 328 11.19 -28.22 -25.91
CA PHE A 328 10.73 -29.42 -25.21
C PHE A 328 9.26 -29.74 -25.52
N TRP A 329 8.37 -28.75 -25.35
CA TRP A 329 6.93 -28.96 -25.56
C TRP A 329 6.58 -29.13 -27.05
N GLY A 330 7.27 -28.44 -27.95
CA GLY A 330 7.07 -28.61 -29.39
C GLY A 330 7.42 -30.02 -29.87
N LEU A 331 8.56 -30.56 -29.40
CA LEU A 331 8.97 -31.95 -29.67
C LEU A 331 7.99 -32.96 -29.09
N TRP A 332 7.58 -32.78 -27.83
CA TRP A 332 6.61 -33.64 -27.16
C TRP A 332 5.25 -33.67 -27.89
N SER A 333 4.74 -32.49 -28.27
CA SER A 333 3.48 -32.36 -29.01
C SER A 333 3.52 -33.07 -30.37
N ALA A 334 4.70 -33.10 -31.03
CA ALA A 334 4.93 -33.79 -32.31
C ALA A 334 5.17 -35.31 -32.14
N ALA A 335 5.37 -35.79 -30.91
CA ALA A 335 5.76 -37.15 -30.62
C ALA A 335 4.59 -38.13 -30.86
N ARG A 336 4.66 -38.92 -31.94
CA ARG A 336 3.72 -40.01 -32.28
C ARG A 336 4.50 -41.21 -32.80
N GLY A 337 4.04 -42.43 -32.52
CA GLY A 337 4.67 -43.66 -33.01
C GLY A 337 6.12 -43.82 -32.53
N GLU A 338 7.04 -44.06 -33.47
CA GLU A 338 8.47 -44.24 -33.17
C GLU A 338 9.14 -42.99 -32.58
N LYS A 339 8.72 -41.80 -33.02
CA LYS A 339 9.18 -40.53 -32.42
C LYS A 339 8.79 -40.39 -30.95
N ALA A 340 7.64 -40.93 -30.53
CA ALA A 340 7.26 -40.96 -29.12
C ALA A 340 8.17 -41.88 -28.29
N ARG A 341 8.60 -43.01 -28.86
CA ARG A 341 9.60 -43.87 -28.20
C ARG A 341 10.96 -43.19 -28.10
N ALA A 342 11.40 -42.52 -29.17
CA ALA A 342 12.64 -41.76 -29.20
C ALA A 342 12.63 -40.58 -28.20
N PHE A 343 11.52 -39.86 -28.08
CA PHE A 343 11.41 -38.78 -27.09
C PHE A 343 11.45 -39.34 -25.66
N LEU A 344 10.67 -40.39 -25.37
CA LEU A 344 10.59 -40.98 -24.04
C LEU A 344 11.89 -41.68 -23.63
N SER A 345 12.63 -42.28 -24.57
CA SER A 345 13.95 -42.88 -24.29
C SER A 345 14.98 -41.83 -23.89
N ARG A 346 14.87 -40.61 -24.42
CA ARG A 346 15.72 -39.45 -24.09
C ARG A 346 15.23 -38.68 -22.86
N ALA A 347 13.95 -38.83 -22.48
CA ALA A 347 13.35 -38.19 -21.31
C ALA A 347 13.49 -39.02 -20.03
N ASN A 348 13.48 -40.34 -20.13
CA ASN A 348 13.41 -41.22 -18.98
C ASN A 348 14.24 -42.50 -19.18
N GLN A 349 15.34 -42.63 -18.45
CA GLN A 349 16.18 -43.84 -18.47
C GLN A 349 15.41 -45.12 -18.08
N GLY A 350 14.39 -45.02 -17.22
CA GLY A 350 13.53 -46.13 -16.85
C GLY A 350 12.61 -46.61 -18.00
N PHE A 351 12.27 -45.74 -18.95
CA PHE A 351 11.55 -46.14 -20.17
C PHE A 351 12.43 -47.01 -21.07
N VAL A 352 13.71 -46.64 -21.22
CA VAL A 352 14.71 -47.43 -21.96
C VAL A 352 14.85 -48.82 -21.34
N ALA A 353 15.03 -48.91 -20.03
CA ALA A 353 15.20 -50.18 -19.32
C ALA A 353 13.99 -51.12 -19.47
N LYS A 354 12.76 -50.58 -19.56
CA LYS A 354 11.52 -51.37 -19.67
C LYS A 354 11.20 -51.82 -21.10
N HIS A 355 11.69 -51.11 -22.11
CA HIS A 355 11.32 -51.32 -23.52
C HIS A 355 12.49 -51.74 -24.42
N ALA A 356 13.73 -51.83 -23.91
CA ALA A 356 14.90 -52.35 -24.65
C ALA A 356 14.97 -53.89 -24.78
N GLY A 357 13.97 -54.62 -24.24
CA GLY A 357 13.95 -56.09 -24.21
C GLY A 357 12.87 -56.75 -25.09
N ARG A 358 12.49 -56.15 -26.22
CA ARG A 358 11.63 -56.80 -27.23
C ARG A 358 12.22 -56.69 -28.62
#